data_AF-A0A6G7VH76-F1
#
_entry.id   AF-A0A6G7VH76-F1
#
_cell.length_a   1.000
_cell.length_b   1.000
_cell.length_c   1.000
_cell.angle_alpha   90.00
_cell.angle_beta   90.00
_cell.angle_gamma   90.00
#
_symmetry.space_group_name_H-M   'P 1'
#
loop_
_entity.id
_entity.type
_entity.pdbx_description
1 polymer ?
#
loop_
_entity_poly.entity_id
_entity_poly.type
_entity_poly.pdbx_seq_one_letter_code
_entity_poly.pdbx_strand_id
1 'polypeptide(L)'
;MRCILCDASGSPSFQRIGAFPIPVSSQIRTEDEGAPALRLVGARALFDLHTEPAEISIVGGRIAASGGRDVDLSGCLLLPGIVDLHGDAFDRHVAPRRGMVRTPADGLPMLSSELAACGITTAYLAQFWSWEGGMRSPDFAKALAHALADWRGDVDLRMQLRIETHMIADFNAIARFVRKAGIDYVVFNDHLPHAALAREVIPQRLTGAALRAKRSPEAHLRLIRTLAANAPQVPVALARLIAELPPIRLGSHDDTSATVRETFAGMGVAIAEFPLVPEAAHGVAQGAVILGAPNVVRGRSHGRGPSAIDLIGQGKCTALTSDYHYPAPLQAVHRLVAGGMALGQAWSYVSANPARLMGLSDRGKIAIGARADLVVLNADNLSLMATFAAGRPVWMHPDMATRLLR
;
A
#
# COMPACT_ATOMS: atom_id res chain seq x y z
N MET A 1 -39.72 5.94 -36.02
CA MET A 1 -38.95 5.40 -37.17
C MET A 1 -37.74 6.32 -37.35
N ARG A 2 -36.52 5.82 -37.11
CA ARG A 2 -35.18 6.47 -37.33
C ARG A 2 -34.86 7.71 -36.47
N CYS A 3 -33.64 7.96 -35.99
CA CYS A 3 -32.36 7.24 -36.00
C CYS A 3 -31.50 7.81 -34.85
N ILE A 4 -30.80 6.94 -34.11
CA ILE A 4 -29.82 7.25 -33.07
C ILE A 4 -28.43 7.15 -33.70
N LEU A 5 -27.53 8.09 -33.38
CA LEU A 5 -26.05 8.17 -33.52
C LEU A 5 -25.71 9.67 -33.70
N CYS A 6 -24.84 10.34 -32.97
CA CYS A 6 -23.61 9.94 -32.29
C CYS A 6 -23.50 10.68 -30.94
N ASP A 7 -23.12 9.97 -29.89
CA ASP A 7 -22.63 10.58 -28.66
C ASP A 7 -21.20 10.09 -28.41
N ALA A 8 -20.27 11.04 -28.36
CA ALA A 8 -18.86 10.81 -28.13
C ALA A 8 -18.57 10.97 -26.63
N SER A 9 -18.69 9.88 -25.87
CA SER A 9 -18.26 9.81 -24.48
C SER A 9 -17.52 8.48 -24.24
N GLY A 10 -16.28 8.42 -24.72
CA GLY A 10 -15.36 7.34 -24.44
C GLY A 10 -14.91 7.39 -22.98
N SER A 11 -15.66 6.74 -22.10
CA SER A 11 -15.12 6.28 -20.82
C SER A 11 -14.04 5.23 -21.08
N PRO A 12 -12.86 5.29 -20.43
CA PRO A 12 -11.86 4.26 -20.59
C PRO A 12 -12.42 2.97 -19.97
N SER A 13 -12.80 2.03 -20.84
CA SER A 13 -13.20 0.68 -20.45
C SER A 13 -12.01 -0.01 -19.80
N PHE A 14 -12.04 -0.16 -18.48
CA PHE A 14 -11.18 -1.10 -17.77
C PHE A 14 -11.41 -2.49 -18.38
N GLN A 15 -10.45 -3.00 -19.16
CA GLN A 15 -10.40 -4.43 -19.42
C GLN A 15 -10.37 -5.13 -18.07
N ARG A 16 -11.29 -6.09 -17.92
CA ARG A 16 -11.59 -6.79 -16.67
C ARG A 16 -10.31 -7.33 -16.02
N ILE A 17 -9.80 -6.59 -15.03
CA ILE A 17 -9.07 -7.18 -13.92
C ILE A 17 -10.05 -8.20 -13.34
N GLY A 18 -9.81 -9.49 -13.60
CA GLY A 18 -10.74 -10.56 -13.25
C GLY A 18 -11.18 -10.45 -11.79
N ALA A 19 -12.41 -10.87 -11.48
CA ALA A 19 -12.85 -10.97 -10.10
C ALA A 19 -11.95 -11.97 -9.37
N PHE A 20 -10.97 -11.47 -8.64
CA PHE A 20 -10.12 -12.29 -7.80
C PHE A 20 -10.93 -12.69 -6.56
N PRO A 21 -10.82 -13.94 -6.08
CA PRO A 21 -11.47 -14.34 -4.85
C PRO A 21 -11.01 -13.41 -3.72
N ILE A 22 -11.96 -12.93 -2.92
CA ILE A 22 -11.68 -12.14 -1.72
C ILE A 22 -10.79 -13.01 -0.82
N PRO A 23 -9.55 -12.58 -0.49
CA PRO A 23 -8.71 -13.34 0.41
C PRO A 23 -9.37 -13.36 1.79
N VAL A 24 -9.86 -14.54 2.18
CA VAL A 24 -10.35 -14.85 3.53
C VAL A 24 -9.13 -14.95 4.44
N SER A 25 -8.53 -13.82 4.82
CA SER A 25 -7.46 -13.79 5.83
C SER A 25 -7.20 -12.38 6.34
N SER A 26 -8.16 -11.84 7.09
CA SER A 26 -7.86 -11.37 8.43
C SER A 26 -9.08 -11.73 9.26
N GLN A 27 -8.89 -12.46 10.36
CA GLN A 27 -9.92 -12.50 11.40
C GLN A 27 -9.95 -11.10 12.01
N ILE A 28 -10.57 -10.16 11.29
CA ILE A 28 -11.02 -8.88 11.82
C ILE A 28 -11.80 -9.24 13.08
N ARG A 29 -11.54 -8.52 14.18
CA ARG A 29 -12.36 -8.64 15.39
C ARG A 29 -13.82 -8.75 14.96
N THR A 30 -14.49 -9.82 15.40
CA THR A 30 -15.90 -10.07 15.15
C THR A 30 -16.71 -8.78 15.39
N GLU A 31 -17.54 -8.45 14.40
CA GLU A 31 -18.05 -7.11 14.05
C GLU A 31 -18.95 -6.39 15.08
N ASP A 32 -18.89 -6.69 16.37
CA ASP A 32 -19.91 -6.16 17.32
C ASP A 32 -19.38 -5.62 18.66
N GLU A 33 -18.16 -5.96 19.09
CA GLU A 33 -17.68 -5.54 20.41
C GLU A 33 -17.00 -4.16 20.40
N GLY A 34 -17.83 -3.11 20.42
CA GLY A 34 -17.46 -1.81 21.00
C GLY A 34 -17.23 -0.65 20.03
N ALA A 35 -17.59 -0.76 18.74
CA ALA A 35 -17.66 0.42 17.87
C ALA A 35 -18.85 1.30 18.28
N PRO A 36 -18.65 2.60 18.56
CA PRO A 36 -19.76 3.46 18.94
C PRO A 36 -20.74 3.63 17.77
N ALA A 37 -22.04 3.63 18.07
CA ALA A 37 -23.04 4.02 17.10
C ALA A 37 -23.06 5.56 16.99
N LEU A 38 -22.61 6.10 15.86
CA LEU A 38 -22.48 7.54 15.63
C LEU A 38 -23.22 7.96 14.36
N ARG A 39 -23.84 9.14 14.36
CA ARG A 39 -24.34 9.80 13.15
C ARG A 39 -23.52 11.07 12.92
N LEU A 40 -22.67 11.05 11.91
CA LEU A 40 -21.83 12.18 11.54
C LEU A 40 -22.65 13.16 10.71
N VAL A 41 -22.91 14.35 11.25
CA VAL A 41 -23.80 15.37 10.64
C VAL A 41 -23.04 16.65 10.32
N GLY A 42 -23.54 17.48 9.40
CA GLY A 42 -22.99 18.82 9.12
C GLY A 42 -21.71 18.85 8.24
N ALA A 43 -21.13 17.70 7.89
CA ALA A 43 -20.00 17.61 6.96
C ALA A 43 -20.45 17.59 5.49
N ARG A 44 -19.49 17.85 4.60
CA ARG A 44 -19.59 17.43 3.19
C ARG A 44 -18.82 16.12 3.00
N ALA A 45 -19.46 15.10 2.47
CA ALA A 45 -18.83 13.81 2.20
C ALA A 45 -18.35 13.71 0.76
N LEU A 46 -17.22 13.02 0.54
CA LEU A 46 -16.73 12.67 -0.79
C LEU A 46 -17.42 11.39 -1.29
N PHE A 47 -18.30 11.54 -2.26
CA PHE A 47 -18.86 10.43 -3.03
C PHE A 47 -18.28 10.46 -4.45
N ASP A 48 -17.74 9.32 -4.87
CA ASP A 48 -16.97 9.19 -6.11
C ASP A 48 -15.84 10.24 -6.20
N LEU A 49 -16.05 11.33 -6.94
CA LEU A 49 -15.09 12.42 -7.13
C LEU A 49 -15.60 13.79 -6.67
N HIS A 50 -16.81 13.87 -6.10
CA HIS A 50 -17.47 15.12 -5.74
C HIS A 50 -17.83 15.17 -4.26
N THR A 51 -17.76 16.37 -3.68
CA THR A 51 -18.14 16.59 -2.28
C THR A 51 -19.49 17.27 -2.16
N GLU A 52 -20.39 16.67 -1.40
CA GLU A 52 -21.76 17.17 -1.18
C GLU A 52 -22.17 17.03 0.30
N PRO A 53 -23.13 17.83 0.79
CA PRO A 53 -23.63 17.69 2.16
C PRO A 53 -24.19 16.29 2.41
N ALA A 54 -23.80 15.66 3.51
CA ALA A 54 -24.26 14.31 3.83
C ALA A 54 -24.28 14.03 5.34
N GLU A 55 -25.17 13.13 5.73
CA GLU A 55 -25.21 12.53 7.07
C GLU A 55 -24.80 11.07 6.97
N ILE A 56 -23.78 10.66 7.74
CA ILE A 56 -23.26 9.29 7.69
C ILE A 56 -23.44 8.62 9.04
N SER A 57 -24.30 7.60 9.08
CA SER A 57 -24.45 6.74 10.24
C SER A 57 -23.40 5.62 10.25
N ILE A 58 -22.81 5.38 11.41
CA ILE A 58 -21.87 4.30 11.71
C ILE A 58 -22.52 3.43 12.77
N VAL A 59 -22.71 2.14 12.47
CA VAL A 59 -23.28 1.15 13.39
C VAL A 59 -22.56 -0.18 13.15
N GLY A 60 -22.13 -0.87 14.21
CA GLY A 60 -21.42 -2.16 14.09
C GLY A 60 -20.15 -2.07 13.23
N GLY A 61 -19.46 -0.93 13.29
CA GLY A 61 -18.25 -0.67 12.49
C GLY A 61 -18.46 -0.50 10.98
N ARG A 62 -19.72 -0.39 10.53
CA ARG A 62 -20.10 -0.23 9.12
C ARG A 62 -20.90 1.06 8.93
N ILE A 63 -20.89 1.56 7.70
CA ILE A 63 -21.77 2.66 7.29
C ILE A 63 -23.19 2.09 7.18
N ALA A 64 -24.13 2.68 7.91
CA ALA A 64 -25.52 2.28 8.00
C ALA A 64 -26.45 3.31 7.36
N ALA A 65 -27.68 2.90 7.04
CA ALA A 65 -28.69 3.81 6.52
C ALA A 65 -29.16 4.86 7.55
N SER A 66 -29.10 4.52 8.84
CA SER A 66 -29.52 5.38 9.95
C SER A 66 -28.99 4.86 11.28
N GLY A 67 -29.10 5.69 12.33
CA GLY A 67 -28.79 5.32 13.71
C GLY A 67 -27.49 5.92 14.23
N GLY A 68 -27.30 5.81 15.54
CA GLY A 68 -26.18 6.41 16.25
C GLY A 68 -26.49 7.79 16.83
N ARG A 69 -25.61 8.25 17.72
CA ARG A 69 -25.68 9.58 18.33
C ARG A 69 -25.04 10.63 17.42
N ASP A 70 -25.66 11.79 17.32
CA ASP A 70 -25.16 12.88 16.49
C ASP A 70 -23.78 13.37 16.94
N VAL A 71 -22.90 13.55 15.95
CA VAL A 71 -21.59 14.19 16.09
C VAL A 71 -21.49 15.26 15.03
N ASP A 72 -21.41 16.52 15.45
CA ASP A 72 -21.34 17.67 14.56
C ASP A 72 -19.96 17.80 13.89
N LEU A 73 -19.93 17.62 12.58
CA LEU A 73 -18.77 17.79 11.72
C LEU A 73 -18.89 19.05 10.85
N SER A 74 -19.65 20.06 11.29
CA SER A 74 -19.72 21.36 10.63
C SER A 74 -18.32 21.95 10.38
N GLY A 75 -18.09 22.42 9.15
CA GLY A 75 -16.78 22.92 8.70
C GLY A 75 -15.77 21.82 8.33
N CYS A 76 -16.19 20.55 8.26
CA CYS A 76 -15.33 19.44 7.88
C CYS A 76 -15.75 18.77 6.57
N LEU A 77 -14.78 18.07 5.97
CA LEU A 77 -14.95 17.12 4.89
C LEU A 77 -14.85 15.71 5.44
N LEU A 78 -15.69 14.81 4.96
CA LEU A 78 -15.66 13.40 5.28
C LEU A 78 -15.24 12.60 4.03
N LEU A 79 -14.14 11.86 4.13
CA LEU A 79 -13.56 11.12 3.01
C LEU A 79 -13.37 9.65 3.41
N PRO A 80 -13.36 8.71 2.44
CA PRO A 80 -12.99 7.33 2.75
C PRO A 80 -11.54 7.27 3.22
N GLY A 81 -11.24 6.36 4.15
CA GLY A 81 -9.92 6.21 4.74
C GLY A 81 -8.81 5.92 3.72
N ILE A 82 -7.58 6.32 4.04
CA ILE A 82 -6.42 6.06 3.18
C ILE A 82 -6.10 4.55 3.20
N VAL A 83 -5.87 3.99 2.01
CA VAL A 83 -5.43 2.61 1.79
C VAL A 83 -4.00 2.67 1.22
N ASP A 84 -3.04 2.31 2.06
CA ASP A 84 -1.61 2.38 1.74
C ASP A 84 -1.09 1.00 1.29
N LEU A 85 -0.59 0.90 0.06
CA LEU A 85 -0.23 -0.39 -0.57
C LEU A 85 1.24 -0.81 -0.34
N HIS A 86 2.06 0.10 0.17
CA HIS A 86 3.48 -0.11 0.40
C HIS A 86 4.00 0.89 1.46
N GLY A 87 4.16 0.40 2.69
CA GLY A 87 4.91 1.09 3.73
C GLY A 87 6.10 0.24 4.18
N ASP A 88 7.32 0.76 4.09
CA ASP A 88 8.53 0.09 4.61
C ASP A 88 9.03 0.73 5.94
N ALA A 89 8.42 1.85 6.34
CA ALA A 89 8.76 2.56 7.57
C ALA A 89 8.36 1.82 8.86
N PHE A 90 7.58 0.73 8.78
CA PHE A 90 7.14 -0.03 9.96
C PHE A 90 8.32 -0.61 10.74
N ASP A 91 9.44 -0.85 10.05
CA ASP A 91 10.72 -1.23 10.60
C ASP A 91 11.12 -0.40 11.83
N ARG A 92 10.76 0.89 11.85
CA ARG A 92 11.03 1.82 12.96
C ARG A 92 10.35 1.43 14.27
N HIS A 93 9.19 0.77 14.19
CA HIS A 93 8.41 0.34 15.36
C HIS A 93 8.68 -1.10 15.76
N VAL A 94 8.85 -1.97 14.77
CA VAL A 94 9.03 -3.42 15.03
C VAL A 94 10.47 -3.80 15.36
N ALA A 95 11.45 -2.93 15.10
CA ALA A 95 12.83 -3.12 15.53
C ALA A 95 13.64 -1.79 15.61
N PRO A 96 13.25 -0.83 16.46
CA PRO A 96 13.91 0.48 16.60
C PRO A 96 15.40 0.39 16.96
N ARG A 97 15.82 -0.64 17.71
CA ARG A 97 17.22 -0.92 18.08
C ARG A 97 17.46 -2.42 18.29
N ARG A 98 18.69 -2.88 18.01
CA ARG A 98 19.13 -4.27 18.30
C ARG A 98 18.87 -4.60 19.78
N GLY A 99 18.00 -5.58 20.04
CA GLY A 99 17.70 -6.13 21.37
C GLY A 99 16.57 -5.46 22.15
N MET A 100 15.96 -4.39 21.64
CA MET A 100 14.93 -3.62 22.36
C MET A 100 13.50 -4.12 22.12
N VAL A 101 13.19 -4.59 20.90
CA VAL A 101 11.91 -5.23 20.59
C VAL A 101 12.15 -6.73 20.48
N ARG A 102 11.37 -7.51 21.25
CA ARG A 102 11.55 -8.97 21.36
C ARG A 102 10.86 -9.67 20.20
N THR A 103 9.71 -9.15 19.77
CA THR A 103 8.94 -9.70 18.63
C THR A 103 8.30 -8.57 17.81
N PRO A 104 8.03 -8.77 16.51
CA PRO A 104 7.32 -7.77 15.70
C PRO A 104 5.96 -7.34 16.28
N ALA A 105 5.30 -8.21 17.06
CA ALA A 105 4.01 -7.94 17.69
C ALA A 105 4.04 -6.74 18.63
N ASP A 106 5.15 -6.52 19.35
CA ASP A 106 5.28 -5.43 20.32
C ASP A 106 5.22 -4.04 19.63
N GLY A 107 5.60 -3.97 18.35
CA GLY A 107 5.63 -2.72 17.58
C GLY A 107 4.32 -2.37 16.88
N LEU A 108 3.42 -3.34 16.67
CA LEU A 108 2.18 -3.14 15.90
C LEU A 108 1.23 -2.10 16.52
N PRO A 109 1.04 -2.01 17.86
CA PRO A 109 0.19 -0.97 18.45
C PRO A 109 0.66 0.46 18.15
N MET A 110 1.97 0.72 18.25
CA MET A 110 2.53 2.04 17.99
C MET A 110 2.48 2.36 16.49
N LEU A 111 2.81 1.39 15.64
CA LEU A 111 2.65 1.49 14.19
C LEU A 111 1.21 1.85 13.81
N SER A 112 0.22 1.13 14.35
CA SER A 112 -1.20 1.41 14.12
C SER A 112 -1.58 2.83 14.53
N SER A 113 -1.00 3.34 15.63
CA SER A 113 -1.27 4.70 16.11
C SER A 113 -0.67 5.75 15.18
N GLU A 114 0.55 5.55 14.67
CA GLU A 114 1.18 6.46 13.70
C GLU A 114 0.42 6.47 12.37
N LEU A 115 0.01 5.30 11.86
CA LEU A 115 -0.79 5.18 10.66
C LEU A 115 -2.13 5.91 10.79
N ALA A 116 -2.83 5.70 11.92
CA ALA A 116 -4.08 6.39 12.23
C ALA A 116 -3.91 7.91 12.28
N ALA A 117 -2.81 8.40 12.84
CA ALA A 117 -2.46 9.82 12.87
C ALA A 117 -2.13 10.41 11.49
N CYS A 118 -1.93 9.56 10.48
CA CYS A 118 -1.73 9.95 9.08
C CYS A 118 -2.99 9.76 8.22
N GLY A 119 -4.13 9.36 8.81
CA GLY A 119 -5.37 9.06 8.07
C GLY A 119 -5.40 7.68 7.41
N ILE A 120 -4.39 6.84 7.66
CA ILE A 120 -4.27 5.50 7.08
C ILE A 120 -5.10 4.51 7.90
N THR A 121 -6.05 3.86 7.24
CA THR A 121 -7.01 2.91 7.86
C THR A 121 -6.75 1.47 7.43
N THR A 122 -6.06 1.29 6.31
CA THR A 122 -5.58 0.01 5.79
C THR A 122 -4.15 0.19 5.29
N ALA A 123 -3.21 -0.64 5.75
CA ALA A 123 -1.80 -0.55 5.40
C ALA A 123 -1.20 -1.90 5.04
N TYR A 124 -0.54 -1.98 3.88
CA TYR A 124 0.28 -3.10 3.46
C TYR A 124 1.74 -2.85 3.87
N LEU A 125 2.24 -3.68 4.78
CA LEU A 125 3.61 -3.64 5.28
C LEU A 125 4.53 -4.34 4.28
N ALA A 126 5.43 -3.59 3.66
CA ALA A 126 6.33 -4.05 2.60
C ALA A 126 7.50 -4.88 3.16
N GLN A 127 7.21 -6.13 3.53
CA GLN A 127 8.18 -7.03 4.18
C GLN A 127 8.94 -7.88 3.16
N PHE A 128 10.26 -7.91 3.32
CA PHE A 128 11.15 -8.70 2.46
C PHE A 128 11.24 -10.17 2.86
N TRP A 129 11.44 -11.01 1.84
CA TRP A 129 12.10 -12.31 1.90
C TRP A 129 13.41 -12.21 1.12
N SER A 130 14.48 -11.82 1.82
CA SER A 130 15.73 -11.39 1.17
C SER A 130 17.00 -11.97 1.80
N TRP A 131 18.00 -12.16 0.93
CA TRP A 131 19.36 -12.56 1.27
C TRP A 131 20.09 -11.50 2.08
N GLU A 132 19.63 -10.24 2.07
CA GLU A 132 20.17 -9.13 2.86
C GLU A 132 20.13 -9.42 4.38
N GLY A 133 19.25 -10.33 4.82
CA GLY A 133 19.19 -10.79 6.20
C GLY A 133 18.66 -9.72 7.17
N GLY A 134 18.84 -9.97 8.48
CA GLY A 134 18.29 -9.09 9.51
C GLY A 134 16.76 -9.02 9.42
N MET A 135 16.22 -7.80 9.45
CA MET A 135 14.77 -7.57 9.33
C MET A 135 14.21 -7.89 7.95
N ARG A 136 15.08 -7.99 6.93
CA ARG A 136 14.68 -8.38 5.58
C ARG A 136 14.74 -9.90 5.36
N SER A 137 15.08 -10.66 6.41
CA SER A 137 15.27 -12.11 6.31
C SER A 137 13.96 -12.89 6.20
N PRO A 138 14.00 -14.11 5.62
CA PRO A 138 12.88 -15.05 5.66
C PRO A 138 12.32 -15.29 7.07
N ASP A 139 13.17 -15.34 8.09
CA ASP A 139 12.73 -15.60 9.46
C ASP A 139 11.99 -14.41 10.06
N PHE A 140 12.42 -13.19 9.75
CA PHE A 140 11.68 -12.00 10.14
C PHE A 140 10.33 -11.91 9.42
N ALA A 141 10.27 -12.25 8.13
CA ALA A 141 9.02 -12.32 7.38
C ALA A 141 8.01 -13.28 8.04
N LYS A 142 8.47 -14.48 8.47
CA LYS A 142 7.63 -15.44 9.20
C LYS A 142 7.17 -14.90 10.56
N ALA A 143 8.06 -14.22 11.30
CA ALA A 143 7.73 -13.64 12.59
C ALA A 143 6.70 -12.50 12.47
N LEU A 144 6.82 -11.65 11.44
CA LEU A 144 5.86 -10.60 11.16
C LEU A 144 4.50 -11.18 10.74
N ALA A 145 4.47 -12.19 9.86
CA ALA A 145 3.22 -12.84 9.47
C ALA A 145 2.49 -13.47 10.67
N HIS A 146 3.23 -14.05 11.62
CA HIS A 146 2.66 -14.56 12.87
C HIS A 146 2.06 -13.42 13.71
N ALA A 147 2.80 -12.33 13.90
CA ALA A 147 2.32 -11.16 14.64
C ALA A 147 1.06 -10.54 14.00
N LEU A 148 1.00 -10.49 12.66
CA LEU A 148 -0.16 -9.99 11.93
C LEU A 148 -1.38 -10.92 12.03
N ALA A 149 -1.18 -12.24 12.09
CA ALA A 149 -2.28 -13.18 12.29
C ALA A 149 -2.97 -12.99 13.65
N ASP A 150 -2.21 -12.58 14.67
CA ASP A 150 -2.70 -12.30 16.02
C ASP A 150 -3.07 -10.82 16.23
N TRP A 151 -2.94 -9.97 15.21
CA TRP A 151 -3.30 -8.57 15.31
C TRP A 151 -4.80 -8.40 15.52
N ARG A 152 -5.19 -7.56 16.49
CA ARG A 152 -6.58 -7.29 16.86
C ARG A 152 -6.88 -5.79 16.99
N GLY A 153 -6.05 -4.93 16.39
CA GLY A 153 -6.32 -3.49 16.37
C GLY A 153 -7.19 -3.08 15.17
N ASP A 154 -7.65 -1.83 15.20
CA ASP A 154 -8.68 -1.33 14.30
C ASP A 154 -8.15 -0.91 12.92
N VAL A 155 -6.90 -0.42 12.83
CA VAL A 155 -6.23 -0.23 11.54
C VAL A 155 -5.95 -1.60 10.94
N ASP A 156 -6.39 -1.82 9.69
CA ASP A 156 -6.19 -3.10 9.01
C ASP A 156 -4.74 -3.19 8.53
N LEU A 157 -3.95 -4.03 9.19
CA LEU A 157 -2.55 -4.27 8.86
C LEU A 157 -2.43 -5.55 8.04
N ARG A 158 -1.88 -5.43 6.84
CA ARG A 158 -1.72 -6.52 5.88
C ARG A 158 -0.26 -6.65 5.50
N MET A 159 0.14 -7.82 5.01
CA MET A 159 1.52 -8.06 4.58
C MET A 159 1.61 -7.98 3.06
N GLN A 160 2.51 -7.15 2.54
CA GLN A 160 3.05 -7.28 1.20
C GLN A 160 4.37 -8.06 1.30
N LEU A 161 4.50 -9.17 0.57
CA LEU A 161 5.75 -9.93 0.56
C LEU A 161 6.62 -9.56 -0.64
N ARG A 162 7.79 -9.01 -0.35
CA ARG A 162 8.80 -8.59 -1.32
C ARG A 162 9.86 -9.69 -1.49
N ILE A 163 9.93 -10.32 -2.66
CA ILE A 163 10.79 -11.49 -2.91
C ILE A 163 11.99 -11.11 -3.76
N GLU A 164 13.19 -11.51 -3.33
CA GLU A 164 14.39 -11.46 -4.16
C GLU A 164 14.34 -12.51 -5.28
N THR A 165 14.28 -12.05 -6.53
CA THR A 165 14.15 -12.89 -7.73
C THR A 165 15.26 -13.93 -7.90
N HIS A 166 16.45 -13.67 -7.34
CA HIS A 166 17.62 -14.55 -7.45
C HIS A 166 17.71 -15.61 -6.35
N MET A 167 16.81 -15.60 -5.35
CA MET A 167 16.73 -16.65 -4.31
C MET A 167 15.91 -17.87 -4.77
N ILE A 168 16.25 -18.42 -5.94
CA ILE A 168 15.49 -19.50 -6.59
C ILE A 168 15.31 -20.73 -5.69
N ALA A 169 16.32 -21.06 -4.88
CA ALA A 169 16.28 -22.19 -3.95
C ALA A 169 15.17 -22.07 -2.89
N ASP A 170 14.71 -20.85 -2.59
CA ASP A 170 13.69 -20.58 -1.58
C ASP A 170 12.27 -20.60 -2.15
N PHE A 171 12.08 -20.65 -3.48
CA PHE A 171 10.77 -20.45 -4.12
C PHE A 171 9.71 -21.44 -3.62
N ASN A 172 10.07 -22.71 -3.42
CA ASN A 172 9.16 -23.71 -2.84
C ASN A 172 8.75 -23.36 -1.39
N ALA A 173 9.67 -22.81 -0.60
CA ALA A 173 9.38 -22.36 0.76
C ALA A 173 8.50 -21.11 0.76
N ILE A 174 8.76 -20.19 -0.17
CA ILE A 174 7.97 -18.97 -0.37
C ILE A 174 6.54 -19.32 -0.77
N ALA A 175 6.33 -20.19 -1.76
CA ALA A 175 4.99 -20.59 -2.20
C ALA A 175 4.17 -21.20 -1.04
N ARG A 176 4.80 -22.05 -0.21
CA ARG A 176 4.17 -22.59 1.01
C ARG A 176 3.87 -21.49 2.03
N PHE A 177 4.79 -20.55 2.22
CA PHE A 177 4.64 -19.46 3.17
C PHE A 177 3.49 -18.53 2.76
N VAL A 178 3.43 -18.09 1.51
CA VAL A 178 2.36 -17.25 0.96
C VAL A 178 0.98 -17.89 1.21
N ARG A 179 0.84 -19.18 0.88
CA ARG A 179 -0.41 -19.93 1.12
C ARG A 179 -0.76 -20.03 2.60
N LYS A 180 0.21 -20.38 3.45
CA LYS A 180 -0.02 -20.57 4.88
C LYS A 180 -0.36 -19.26 5.61
N ALA A 181 0.29 -18.17 5.23
CA ALA A 181 0.12 -16.85 5.84
C ALA A 181 -1.02 -16.04 5.23
N GLY A 182 -1.69 -16.53 4.18
CA GLY A 182 -2.79 -15.82 3.53
C GLY A 182 -2.37 -14.52 2.84
N ILE A 183 -1.12 -14.45 2.36
CA ILE A 183 -0.58 -13.24 1.74
C ILE A 183 -1.22 -13.06 0.35
N ASP A 184 -1.86 -11.90 0.14
CA ASP A 184 -2.61 -11.56 -1.06
C ASP A 184 -1.89 -10.58 -2.00
N TYR A 185 -0.71 -10.10 -1.60
CA TYR A 185 0.14 -9.23 -2.40
C TYR A 185 1.62 -9.63 -2.34
N VAL A 186 2.18 -10.01 -3.49
CA VAL A 186 3.60 -10.35 -3.66
C VAL A 186 4.23 -9.41 -4.68
N VAL A 187 5.43 -8.90 -4.37
CA VAL A 187 6.19 -8.02 -5.25
C VAL A 187 7.59 -8.58 -5.48
N PHE A 188 8.02 -8.66 -6.73
CA PHE A 188 9.34 -9.15 -7.11
C PHE A 188 10.37 -8.01 -7.14
N ASN A 189 11.52 -8.25 -6.50
CA ASN A 189 12.64 -7.32 -6.40
C ASN A 189 13.94 -7.93 -6.93
N ASP A 190 14.90 -7.06 -7.18
CA ASP A 190 16.29 -7.43 -7.39
C ASP A 190 17.24 -6.41 -6.76
N HIS A 191 17.73 -6.71 -5.55
CA HIS A 191 18.68 -5.83 -4.85
C HIS A 191 20.15 -6.20 -5.11
N LEU A 192 20.45 -7.13 -6.01
CA LEU A 192 21.84 -7.49 -6.28
C LEU A 192 22.57 -6.33 -6.96
N PRO A 193 23.83 -6.04 -6.56
CA PRO A 193 24.61 -4.95 -7.13
C PRO A 193 25.23 -5.36 -8.47
N HIS A 194 24.40 -5.71 -9.45
CA HIS A 194 24.82 -6.28 -10.75
C HIS A 194 25.91 -5.47 -11.44
N ALA A 195 25.81 -4.15 -11.45
CA ALA A 195 26.82 -3.29 -12.07
C ALA A 195 28.21 -3.40 -11.40
N ALA A 196 28.27 -3.59 -10.09
CA ALA A 196 29.54 -3.81 -9.38
C ALA A 196 30.08 -5.22 -9.63
N LEU A 197 29.19 -6.22 -9.60
CA LEU A 197 29.55 -7.62 -9.84
C LEU A 197 30.07 -7.84 -11.27
N ALA A 198 29.44 -7.23 -12.27
CA ALA A 198 29.86 -7.30 -13.67
C ALA A 198 31.23 -6.63 -13.93
N ARG A 199 31.61 -5.66 -13.09
CA ARG A 199 32.94 -5.02 -13.12
C ARG A 199 33.97 -5.70 -12.22
N GLU A 200 33.57 -6.78 -11.55
CA GLU A 200 34.38 -7.49 -10.55
C GLU A 200 34.86 -6.63 -9.38
N VAL A 201 34.17 -5.52 -9.09
CA VAL A 201 34.51 -4.59 -8.01
C VAL A 201 33.69 -4.89 -6.76
N ILE A 202 34.30 -4.71 -5.59
CA ILE A 202 33.64 -4.84 -4.29
C ILE A 202 32.55 -3.76 -4.14
N PRO A 203 31.29 -4.12 -3.87
CA PRO A 203 30.22 -3.13 -3.69
C PRO A 203 30.50 -2.16 -2.53
N GLN A 204 30.27 -0.86 -2.73
CA GLN A 204 30.61 0.22 -1.80
C GLN A 204 30.02 0.08 -0.38
N ARG A 205 28.95 -0.69 -0.20
CA ARG A 205 28.27 -0.88 1.11
C ARG A 205 28.32 -2.33 1.61
N LEU A 206 29.17 -3.18 1.02
CA LEU A 206 29.25 -4.61 1.31
C LEU A 206 29.46 -4.89 2.80
N THR A 207 30.45 -4.25 3.43
CA THR A 207 30.79 -4.50 4.84
C THR A 207 29.62 -4.19 5.77
N GLY A 208 28.97 -3.04 5.60
CA GLY A 208 27.81 -2.67 6.40
C GLY A 208 26.62 -3.61 6.20
N ALA A 209 26.36 -4.03 4.96
CA ALA A 209 25.33 -5.02 4.65
C ALA A 209 25.62 -6.38 5.29
N ALA A 210 26.86 -6.86 5.19
CA ALA A 210 27.30 -8.11 5.79
C ALA A 210 27.11 -8.13 7.32
N LEU A 211 27.51 -7.05 8.01
CA LEU A 211 27.38 -6.93 9.47
C LEU A 211 25.91 -6.86 9.93
N ARG A 212 25.03 -6.19 9.16
CA ARG A 212 23.58 -6.23 9.43
C ARG A 212 23.02 -7.64 9.28
N ALA A 213 23.48 -8.35 8.26
CA ALA A 213 23.12 -9.74 7.98
C ALA A 213 23.76 -10.77 8.92
N LYS A 214 24.62 -10.34 9.86
CA LYS A 214 25.42 -11.21 10.75
C LYS A 214 26.35 -12.18 9.98
N ARG A 215 26.99 -11.69 8.91
CA ARG A 215 27.97 -12.44 8.10
C ARG A 215 29.30 -11.69 8.03
N SER A 216 30.39 -12.40 7.73
CA SER A 216 31.64 -11.74 7.33
C SER A 216 31.47 -11.09 5.93
N PRO A 217 32.21 -10.01 5.62
CA PRO A 217 32.19 -9.40 4.29
C PRO A 217 32.48 -10.40 3.17
N GLU A 218 33.43 -11.33 3.38
CA GLU A 218 33.82 -12.34 2.40
C GLU A 218 32.70 -13.36 2.18
N ALA A 219 32.06 -13.83 3.26
CA ALA A 219 30.92 -14.73 3.18
C ALA A 219 29.73 -14.07 2.48
N HIS A 220 29.50 -12.79 2.75
CA HIS A 220 28.44 -12.02 2.10
C HIS A 220 28.72 -11.79 0.60
N LEU A 221 29.96 -11.48 0.23
CA LEU A 221 30.36 -11.35 -1.16
C LEU A 221 30.22 -12.68 -1.93
N ARG A 222 30.62 -13.79 -1.32
CA ARG A 222 30.41 -15.14 -1.90
C ARG A 222 28.93 -15.43 -2.12
N LEU A 223 28.08 -15.08 -1.15
CA LEU A 223 26.63 -15.25 -1.26
C LEU A 223 26.06 -14.46 -2.46
N ILE A 224 26.32 -13.15 -2.54
CA ILE A 224 25.76 -12.33 -3.64
C ILE A 224 26.27 -12.77 -5.02
N ARG A 225 27.52 -13.24 -5.13
CA ARG A 225 28.06 -13.83 -6.37
C ARG A 225 27.34 -15.12 -6.75
N THR A 226 27.09 -15.99 -5.76
CA THR A 226 26.34 -17.23 -5.97
C THR A 226 24.91 -16.94 -6.45
N LEU A 227 24.25 -15.96 -5.84
CA LEU A 227 22.91 -15.55 -6.24
C LEU A 227 22.89 -14.92 -7.64
N ALA A 228 23.85 -14.05 -7.97
CA ALA A 228 23.94 -13.44 -9.30
C ALA A 228 24.16 -14.48 -10.41
N ALA A 229 24.86 -15.58 -10.12
CA ALA A 229 25.02 -16.69 -11.08
C ALA A 229 23.70 -17.39 -11.45
N ASN A 230 22.63 -17.16 -10.68
CA ASN A 230 21.30 -17.69 -10.99
C ASN A 230 20.58 -16.94 -12.11
N ALA A 231 21.08 -15.77 -12.56
CA ALA A 231 20.38 -14.87 -13.48
C ALA A 231 19.76 -15.58 -14.72
N PRO A 232 20.45 -16.52 -15.41
CA PRO A 232 19.85 -17.24 -16.55
C PRO A 232 18.64 -18.11 -16.19
N GLN A 233 18.53 -18.56 -14.94
CA GLN A 233 17.45 -19.43 -14.48
C GLN A 233 16.25 -18.65 -13.91
N VAL A 234 16.44 -17.36 -13.57
CA VAL A 234 15.43 -16.53 -12.91
C VAL A 234 14.09 -16.49 -13.69
N PRO A 235 14.04 -16.23 -15.01
CA PRO A 235 12.76 -16.12 -15.72
C PRO A 235 11.91 -17.40 -15.64
N VAL A 236 12.54 -18.56 -15.85
CA VAL A 236 11.86 -19.87 -15.79
C VAL A 236 11.44 -20.19 -14.35
N ALA A 237 12.29 -19.90 -13.37
CA ALA A 237 11.99 -20.12 -11.97
C ALA A 237 10.83 -19.23 -11.48
N LEU A 238 10.79 -17.97 -11.89
CA LEU A 238 9.69 -17.05 -11.55
C LEU A 238 8.38 -17.50 -12.16
N ALA A 239 8.36 -17.90 -13.44
CA ALA A 239 7.15 -18.43 -14.08
C ALA A 239 6.59 -19.65 -13.33
N ARG A 240 7.48 -20.55 -12.87
CA ARG A 240 7.08 -21.71 -12.03
C ARG A 240 6.54 -21.27 -10.67
N LEU A 241 7.22 -20.37 -9.97
CA LEU A 241 6.75 -19.84 -8.69
C LEU A 241 5.36 -19.22 -8.85
N ILE A 242 5.17 -18.35 -9.84
CA ILE A 242 3.88 -17.69 -10.10
C ILE A 242 2.76 -18.71 -10.34
N ALA A 243 3.03 -19.78 -11.10
CA ALA A 243 2.06 -20.85 -11.33
C ALA A 243 1.70 -21.66 -10.06
N GLU A 244 2.58 -21.68 -9.05
CA GLU A 244 2.32 -22.32 -7.75
C GLU A 244 1.63 -21.41 -6.72
N LEU A 245 1.60 -20.11 -6.96
CA LEU A 245 0.94 -19.15 -6.07
C LEU A 245 -0.58 -19.19 -6.25
N PRO A 246 -1.35 -18.94 -5.17
CA PRO A 246 -2.78 -18.71 -5.30
C PRO A 246 -3.06 -17.46 -6.17
N PRO A 247 -4.30 -17.25 -6.65
CA PRO A 247 -4.66 -16.07 -7.44
C PRO A 247 -4.59 -14.79 -6.60
N ILE A 248 -3.40 -14.19 -6.53
CA ILE A 248 -3.06 -13.01 -5.72
C ILE A 248 -2.60 -11.85 -6.59
N ARG A 249 -2.41 -10.67 -5.99
CA ARG A 249 -1.78 -9.54 -6.68
C ARG A 249 -0.28 -9.76 -6.78
N LEU A 250 0.25 -9.49 -7.97
CA LEU A 250 1.65 -9.61 -8.30
C LEU A 250 2.16 -8.28 -8.82
N GLY A 251 3.23 -7.78 -8.21
CA GLY A 251 3.96 -6.61 -8.67
C GLY A 251 5.44 -6.90 -8.96
N SER A 252 6.09 -5.98 -9.66
CA SER A 252 7.55 -5.85 -9.67
C SER A 252 7.94 -4.46 -9.20
N HIS A 253 9.12 -4.36 -8.61
CA HIS A 253 9.64 -3.13 -8.04
C HIS A 253 10.85 -2.64 -8.83
N ASP A 254 10.98 -1.32 -8.97
CA ASP A 254 12.13 -0.66 -9.61
C ASP A 254 12.40 -1.14 -11.05
N ASP A 255 11.35 -1.31 -11.87
CA ASP A 255 11.52 -1.71 -13.27
C ASP A 255 12.48 -0.76 -14.00
N THR A 256 13.59 -1.31 -14.47
CA THR A 256 14.73 -0.55 -15.03
C THR A 256 14.57 -0.20 -16.50
N SER A 257 13.62 -0.83 -17.21
CA SER A 257 13.37 -0.64 -18.64
C SER A 257 11.95 -1.10 -19.01
N ALA A 258 11.46 -0.65 -20.17
CA ALA A 258 10.22 -1.17 -20.75
C ALA A 258 10.27 -2.69 -20.96
N THR A 259 11.41 -3.23 -21.41
CA THR A 259 11.58 -4.68 -21.63
C THR A 259 11.45 -5.50 -20.35
N VAL A 260 11.98 -5.00 -19.23
CA VAL A 260 11.79 -5.65 -17.92
C VAL A 260 10.32 -5.64 -17.53
N ARG A 261 9.64 -4.49 -17.69
CA ARG A 261 8.21 -4.36 -17.43
C ARG A 261 7.37 -5.29 -18.33
N GLU A 262 7.66 -5.37 -19.62
CA GLU A 262 7.01 -6.28 -20.58
C GLU A 262 7.20 -7.74 -20.19
N THR A 263 8.41 -8.11 -19.75
CA THR A 263 8.72 -9.47 -19.27
C THR A 263 7.83 -9.84 -18.08
N PHE A 264 7.74 -8.97 -17.07
CA PHE A 264 6.87 -9.19 -15.91
C PHE A 264 5.39 -9.21 -16.31
N ALA A 265 4.95 -8.29 -17.16
CA ALA A 265 3.58 -8.26 -17.67
C ALA A 265 3.21 -9.56 -18.40
N GLY A 266 4.13 -10.10 -19.22
CA GLY A 266 3.97 -11.39 -19.89
C GLY A 266 3.85 -12.59 -18.95
N MET A 267 4.31 -12.47 -17.70
CA MET A 267 4.14 -13.47 -16.63
C MET A 267 2.87 -13.26 -15.79
N GLY A 268 2.02 -12.30 -16.14
CA GLY A 268 0.82 -11.96 -15.36
C GLY A 268 1.09 -11.06 -14.14
N VAL A 269 2.31 -10.51 -14.02
CA VAL A 269 2.62 -9.49 -13.01
C VAL A 269 2.12 -8.15 -13.53
N ALA A 270 0.97 -7.70 -13.04
CA ALA A 270 0.24 -6.56 -13.60
C ALA A 270 0.54 -5.22 -12.90
N ILE A 271 1.28 -5.23 -11.78
CA ILE A 271 1.60 -4.04 -11.00
C ILE A 271 3.07 -3.67 -11.18
N ALA A 272 3.34 -2.40 -11.48
CA ALA A 272 4.67 -1.80 -11.45
C ALA A 272 4.77 -0.86 -10.24
N GLU A 273 5.59 -1.21 -9.26
CA GLU A 273 5.90 -0.34 -8.13
C GLU A 273 7.19 0.45 -8.42
N PHE A 274 7.11 1.78 -8.30
CA PHE A 274 8.25 2.69 -8.41
C PHE A 274 9.14 2.47 -9.66
N PRO A 275 8.58 2.45 -10.88
CA PRO A 275 9.40 2.26 -12.09
C PRO A 275 10.52 3.29 -12.16
N LEU A 276 11.73 2.84 -12.50
CA LEU A 276 12.92 3.69 -12.53
C LEU A 276 13.04 4.50 -13.82
N VAL A 277 12.24 4.21 -14.84
CA VAL A 277 12.23 4.96 -16.10
C VAL A 277 10.79 5.22 -16.57
N PRO A 278 10.51 6.36 -17.23
CA PRO A 278 9.17 6.70 -17.71
C PRO A 278 8.54 5.67 -18.66
N GLU A 279 9.38 4.94 -19.40
CA GLU A 279 8.97 3.91 -20.37
C GLU A 279 8.48 2.63 -19.69
N ALA A 280 8.91 2.38 -18.44
CA ALA A 280 8.43 1.28 -17.62
C ALA A 280 7.11 1.61 -16.89
N ALA A 281 6.71 2.89 -16.88
CA ALA A 281 5.40 3.32 -16.43
C ALA A 281 4.40 3.23 -17.59
N HIS A 282 3.76 2.07 -17.73
CA HIS A 282 2.64 1.92 -18.66
C HIS A 282 1.44 2.77 -18.23
N GLY A 283 0.55 3.09 -19.17
CA GLY A 283 -0.73 3.72 -18.84
C GLY A 283 -1.60 2.77 -18.01
N VAL A 284 -2.48 3.32 -17.17
CA VAL A 284 -3.37 2.54 -16.28
C VAL A 284 -4.26 1.49 -16.98
N ALA A 285 -4.43 1.62 -18.30
CA ALA A 285 -5.15 0.67 -19.13
C ALA A 285 -4.36 -0.64 -19.41
N GLN A 286 -3.03 -0.63 -19.27
CA GLN A 286 -2.15 -1.77 -19.59
C GLN A 286 -1.61 -2.47 -18.33
N GLY A 287 -1.87 -1.91 -17.15
CA GLY A 287 -1.38 -2.38 -15.86
C GLY A 287 -1.51 -1.28 -14.82
N ALA A 288 -1.30 -1.60 -13.55
CA ALA A 288 -1.32 -0.62 -12.48
C ALA A 288 0.09 -0.11 -12.19
N VAL A 289 0.23 1.19 -11.93
CA VAL A 289 1.49 1.79 -11.48
C VAL A 289 1.28 2.40 -10.10
N ILE A 290 2.16 2.03 -9.17
CA ILE A 290 2.20 2.58 -7.81
C ILE A 290 3.43 3.47 -7.69
N LEU A 291 3.23 4.70 -7.22
CA LEU A 291 4.30 5.67 -7.01
C LEU A 291 4.38 6.08 -5.54
N GLY A 292 5.59 6.37 -5.08
CA GLY A 292 5.82 6.92 -3.76
C GLY A 292 5.27 8.34 -3.64
N ALA A 293 4.34 8.53 -2.71
CA ALA A 293 3.85 9.84 -2.32
C ALA A 293 4.98 10.81 -1.90
N PRO A 294 6.09 10.39 -1.24
CA PRO A 294 7.20 11.30 -0.95
C PRO A 294 7.81 11.96 -2.20
N ASN A 295 7.77 11.30 -3.36
CA ASN A 295 8.28 11.86 -4.61
C ASN A 295 7.35 12.93 -5.20
N VAL A 296 6.04 12.89 -4.89
CA VAL A 296 5.10 13.97 -5.21
C VAL A 296 5.36 15.17 -4.29
N VAL A 297 5.50 14.94 -2.99
CA VAL A 297 5.72 16.01 -1.98
C VAL A 297 6.99 16.81 -2.26
N ARG A 298 8.08 16.12 -2.61
CA ARG A 298 9.36 16.75 -2.93
C ARG A 298 9.33 17.61 -4.21
N GLY A 299 8.40 17.36 -5.12
CA GLY A 299 8.26 18.12 -6.37
C GLY A 299 9.43 18.01 -7.36
N ARG A 300 10.43 17.15 -7.10
CA ARG A 300 11.57 16.83 -7.99
C ARG A 300 12.02 15.38 -7.78
N SER A 301 12.38 14.64 -8.84
CA SER A 301 13.04 13.34 -8.69
C SER A 301 14.48 13.56 -8.19
N HIS A 302 14.83 12.98 -7.02
CA HIS A 302 16.20 12.99 -6.50
C HIS A 302 17.03 11.78 -6.99
N GLY A 303 16.46 10.97 -7.89
CA GLY A 303 17.10 9.86 -8.55
C GLY A 303 16.91 9.96 -10.06
N ARG A 304 17.61 9.12 -10.83
CA ARG A 304 17.52 9.01 -12.30
C ARG A 304 16.15 8.56 -12.83
N GLY A 305 15.09 8.62 -12.02
CA GLY A 305 13.75 8.16 -12.34
C GLY A 305 12.75 9.27 -12.69
N PRO A 306 11.57 8.87 -13.18
CA PRO A 306 10.54 9.78 -13.66
C PRO A 306 10.00 10.69 -12.53
N SER A 307 9.58 11.90 -12.90
CA SER A 307 8.82 12.78 -12.01
C SER A 307 7.45 12.15 -11.71
N ALA A 308 7.14 11.95 -10.43
CA ALA A 308 5.85 11.38 -10.02
C ALA A 308 4.67 12.26 -10.45
N ILE A 309 4.84 13.59 -10.40
CA ILE A 309 3.83 14.56 -10.84
C ILE A 309 3.59 14.43 -12.36
N ASP A 310 4.64 14.25 -13.14
CA ASP A 310 4.53 14.15 -14.61
C ASP A 310 3.80 12.86 -15.00
N LEU A 311 4.12 11.74 -14.33
CA LEU A 311 3.43 10.46 -14.56
C LEU A 311 1.95 10.53 -14.16
N ILE A 312 1.61 11.25 -13.09
CA ILE A 312 0.22 11.52 -12.71
C ILE A 312 -0.47 12.36 -13.78
N GLY A 313 0.17 13.43 -14.26
CA GLY A 313 -0.36 14.29 -15.34
C GLY A 313 -0.55 13.55 -16.67
N GLN A 314 0.25 12.52 -16.93
CA GLN A 314 0.13 11.63 -18.09
C GLN A 314 -0.92 10.52 -17.90
N GLY A 315 -1.60 10.45 -16.76
CA GLY A 315 -2.56 9.38 -16.47
C GLY A 315 -1.91 7.99 -16.34
N LYS A 316 -0.64 7.93 -15.94
CA LYS A 316 0.11 6.68 -15.77
C LYS A 316 0.11 6.18 -14.33
N CYS A 317 -0.28 7.00 -13.35
CA CYS A 317 -0.34 6.59 -11.94
C CYS A 317 -1.70 5.96 -11.59
N THR A 318 -1.69 4.85 -10.86
CA THR A 318 -2.91 4.24 -10.30
C THR A 318 -3.08 4.57 -8.82
N ALA A 319 -2.01 4.46 -8.03
CA ALA A 319 -2.05 4.71 -6.60
C ALA A 319 -0.78 5.37 -6.07
N LEU A 320 -0.95 6.12 -4.98
CA LEU A 320 0.12 6.73 -4.22
C LEU A 320 0.25 6.07 -2.85
N THR A 321 1.48 5.82 -2.44
CA THR A 321 1.78 5.06 -1.22
C THR A 321 2.84 5.75 -0.36
N SER A 322 2.86 5.46 0.93
CA SER A 322 3.71 6.14 1.90
C SER A 322 5.21 5.87 1.71
N ASP A 323 5.58 4.71 1.17
CA ASP A 323 6.97 4.29 1.01
C ASP A 323 7.65 4.34 2.39
N TYR A 324 8.72 5.13 2.54
CA TYR A 324 9.42 5.31 3.82
C TYR A 324 8.84 6.43 4.71
N HIS A 325 7.70 7.06 4.38
CA HIS A 325 7.15 8.19 5.13
C HIS A 325 5.61 8.23 5.18
N TYR A 326 5.02 7.73 6.27
CA TYR A 326 3.56 7.64 6.47
C TYR A 326 2.74 8.92 6.28
N PRO A 327 3.21 10.13 6.64
CA PRO A 327 2.47 11.36 6.35
C PRO A 327 2.35 11.68 4.85
N ALA A 328 3.18 11.08 4.00
CA ALA A 328 3.33 11.48 2.60
C ALA A 328 2.06 11.34 1.74
N PRO A 329 1.19 10.32 1.86
CA PRO A 329 -0.03 10.22 1.07
C PRO A 329 -0.94 11.44 1.23
N LEU A 330 -1.20 11.88 2.46
CA LEU A 330 -2.01 13.09 2.73
C LEU A 330 -1.31 14.36 2.22
N GLN A 331 0.00 14.48 2.44
CA GLN A 331 0.79 15.60 1.93
C GLN A 331 0.81 15.65 0.39
N ALA A 332 0.81 14.49 -0.28
CA ALA A 332 0.74 14.40 -1.73
C ALA A 332 -0.63 14.86 -2.25
N VAL A 333 -1.73 14.53 -1.56
CA VAL A 333 -3.05 15.10 -1.86
C VAL A 333 -3.01 16.62 -1.77
N HIS A 334 -2.49 17.18 -0.66
CA HIS A 334 -2.38 18.64 -0.51
C HIS A 334 -1.58 19.26 -1.66
N ARG A 335 -0.45 18.65 -2.04
CA ARG A 335 0.40 19.09 -3.14
C ARG A 335 -0.35 19.08 -4.48
N LEU A 336 -1.08 18.01 -4.78
CA LEU A 336 -1.84 17.87 -6.03
C LEU A 336 -2.99 18.88 -6.11
N VAL A 337 -3.73 19.08 -5.00
CA VAL A 337 -4.82 20.06 -4.92
C VAL A 337 -4.29 21.48 -5.06
N ALA A 338 -3.18 21.81 -4.38
CA ALA A 338 -2.50 23.10 -4.56
C ALA A 338 -1.99 23.31 -5.99
N GLY A 339 -1.69 22.22 -6.71
CA GLY A 339 -1.35 22.21 -8.14
C GLY A 339 -2.55 22.31 -9.09
N GLY A 340 -3.78 22.47 -8.57
CA GLY A 340 -4.99 22.64 -9.36
C GLY A 340 -5.80 21.36 -9.62
N MET A 341 -5.41 20.22 -9.06
CA MET A 341 -6.19 18.98 -9.17
C MET A 341 -7.43 19.04 -8.27
N ALA A 342 -8.57 18.54 -8.76
CA ALA A 342 -9.77 18.40 -7.94
C ALA A 342 -9.52 17.44 -6.76
N LEU A 343 -10.03 17.76 -5.57
CA LEU A 343 -9.82 16.97 -4.34
C LEU A 343 -10.20 15.50 -4.53
N GLY A 344 -11.37 15.20 -5.10
CA GLY A 344 -11.82 13.82 -5.31
C GLY A 344 -10.87 13.02 -6.20
N GLN A 345 -10.33 13.65 -7.24
CA GLN A 345 -9.33 13.03 -8.11
C GLN A 345 -8.03 12.76 -7.36
N ALA A 346 -7.51 13.75 -6.62
CA ALA A 346 -6.30 13.58 -5.81
C ALA A 346 -6.48 12.50 -4.73
N TRP A 347 -7.63 12.47 -4.07
CA TRP A 347 -7.96 11.49 -3.03
C TRP A 347 -8.10 10.07 -3.59
N SER A 348 -8.57 9.93 -4.83
CA SER A 348 -8.72 8.62 -5.46
C SER A 348 -7.40 7.83 -5.51
N TYR A 349 -6.25 8.50 -5.65
CA TYR A 349 -4.92 7.86 -5.66
C TYR A 349 -4.52 7.22 -4.33
N VAL A 350 -5.07 7.68 -3.21
CA VAL A 350 -4.70 7.22 -1.86
C VAL A 350 -5.81 6.41 -1.19
N SER A 351 -6.97 6.25 -1.82
CA SER A 351 -8.12 5.57 -1.21
C SER A 351 -8.86 4.64 -2.19
N ALA A 352 -9.72 5.18 -3.07
CA ALA A 352 -10.57 4.37 -3.95
C ALA A 352 -9.78 3.50 -4.94
N ASN A 353 -8.73 4.04 -5.58
CA ASN A 353 -7.92 3.29 -6.53
C ASN A 353 -7.12 2.17 -5.87
N PRO A 354 -6.37 2.39 -4.76
CA PRO A 354 -5.66 1.31 -4.09
C PRO A 354 -6.61 0.23 -3.52
N ALA A 355 -7.78 0.61 -2.98
CA ALA A 355 -8.79 -0.35 -2.54
C ALA A 355 -9.27 -1.25 -3.70
N ARG A 356 -9.62 -0.64 -4.83
CA ARG A 356 -10.05 -1.36 -6.05
C ARG A 356 -8.94 -2.22 -6.64
N LEU A 357 -7.70 -1.74 -6.65
CA LEU A 357 -6.54 -2.48 -7.13
C LEU A 357 -6.38 -3.79 -6.36
N MET A 358 -6.55 -3.75 -5.04
CA MET A 358 -6.48 -4.92 -4.17
C MET A 358 -7.78 -5.73 -4.08
N GLY A 359 -8.87 -5.29 -4.73
CA GLY A 359 -10.17 -5.96 -4.67
C GLY A 359 -10.90 -5.79 -3.35
N LEU A 360 -10.54 -4.78 -2.55
CA LEU A 360 -11.19 -4.45 -1.28
C LEU A 360 -12.50 -3.71 -1.55
N SER A 361 -13.59 -4.45 -1.76
CA SER A 361 -14.89 -3.90 -2.14
C SER A 361 -15.66 -3.22 -1.00
N ASP A 362 -15.20 -3.41 0.23
CA ASP A 362 -15.83 -2.93 1.46
C ASP A 362 -15.29 -1.57 1.95
N ARG A 363 -14.27 -1.00 1.31
CA ARG A 363 -13.64 0.28 1.71
C ARG A 363 -13.18 1.10 0.51
N GLY A 364 -12.55 2.24 0.78
CA GLY A 364 -12.16 3.20 -0.26
C GLY A 364 -13.35 3.97 -0.86
N LYS A 365 -14.52 3.89 -0.21
CA LYS A 365 -15.77 4.57 -0.58
C LYS A 365 -16.61 4.82 0.67
N ILE A 366 -17.50 5.82 0.60
CA ILE A 366 -18.57 6.04 1.59
C ILE A 366 -19.86 5.49 0.99
N ALA A 367 -20.31 4.33 1.46
CA ALA A 367 -21.52 3.67 0.96
C ALA A 367 -22.13 2.77 2.04
N ILE A 368 -23.46 2.63 2.06
CA ILE A 368 -24.15 1.73 2.99
C ILE A 368 -23.57 0.31 2.89
N GLY A 369 -23.32 -0.31 4.05
CA GLY A 369 -22.73 -1.63 4.19
C GLY A 369 -21.19 -1.65 4.09
N ALA A 370 -20.55 -0.59 3.59
CA ALA A 370 -19.10 -0.49 3.59
C ALA A 370 -18.55 -0.41 5.02
N ARG A 371 -17.32 -0.88 5.22
CA ARG A 371 -16.54 -0.68 6.44
C ARG A 371 -16.42 0.82 6.70
N ALA A 372 -16.68 1.26 7.93
CA ALA A 372 -16.63 2.68 8.29
C ALA A 372 -15.17 3.15 8.51
N ASP A 373 -14.37 3.05 7.45
CA ASP A 373 -13.04 3.62 7.35
C ASP A 373 -13.14 5.04 6.81
N LEU A 374 -12.99 6.02 7.69
CA LEU A 374 -13.28 7.42 7.38
C LEU A 374 -12.15 8.32 7.85
N VAL A 375 -11.88 9.36 7.06
CA VAL A 375 -11.00 10.46 7.40
C VAL A 375 -11.83 11.74 7.43
N VAL A 376 -11.69 12.50 8.51
CA VAL A 376 -12.30 13.82 8.65
C VAL A 376 -11.20 14.86 8.44
N LEU A 377 -11.39 15.77 7.49
CA LEU A 377 -10.50 16.89 7.25
C LEU A 377 -11.19 18.21 7.57
N ASN A 378 -10.42 19.22 7.97
CA ASN A 378 -10.91 20.59 7.98
C ASN A 378 -11.15 21.04 6.52
N ALA A 379 -12.30 21.65 6.24
CA ALA A 379 -12.69 22.00 4.88
C ALA A 379 -11.85 23.14 4.25
N ASP A 380 -11.27 24.02 5.08
CA ASP A 380 -10.55 25.20 4.61
C ASP A 380 -9.08 24.91 4.30
N ASN A 381 -8.43 24.07 5.12
CA ASN A 381 -6.99 23.82 5.03
C ASN A 381 -6.61 22.34 4.86
N LEU A 382 -7.59 21.44 4.79
CA LEU A 382 -7.41 20.00 4.63
C LEU A 382 -6.57 19.32 5.73
N SER A 383 -6.45 19.94 6.91
CA SER A 383 -5.78 19.32 8.06
C SER A 383 -6.59 18.13 8.58
N LEU A 384 -5.90 17.09 9.05
CA LEU A 384 -6.55 15.91 9.61
C LEU A 384 -7.23 16.26 10.94
N MET A 385 -8.53 15.98 11.04
CA MET A 385 -9.35 16.23 12.24
C MET A 385 -9.71 14.94 12.98
N ALA A 386 -9.90 13.84 12.27
CA ALA A 386 -10.07 12.51 12.86
C ALA A 386 -9.83 11.40 11.83
N THR A 387 -9.53 10.22 12.36
CA THR A 387 -9.45 8.97 11.60
C THR A 387 -10.31 7.93 12.30
N PHE A 388 -11.19 7.29 11.54
CA PHE A 388 -12.01 6.17 11.96
C PHE A 388 -11.58 4.93 11.19
N ALA A 389 -11.40 3.81 11.88
CA ALA A 389 -11.17 2.51 11.26
C ALA A 389 -12.20 1.51 11.81
N ALA A 390 -12.92 0.82 10.92
CA ALA A 390 -14.09 0.02 11.29
C ALA A 390 -15.04 0.76 12.26
N GLY A 391 -15.33 2.04 11.99
CA GLY A 391 -16.24 2.88 12.76
C GLY A 391 -15.73 3.32 14.15
N ARG A 392 -14.54 2.89 14.55
CA ARG A 392 -13.92 3.28 15.81
C ARG A 392 -13.00 4.48 15.61
N PRO A 393 -13.07 5.52 16.45
CA PRO A 393 -12.08 6.59 16.41
C PRO A 393 -10.71 6.04 16.80
N VAL A 394 -9.76 6.06 15.87
CA VAL A 394 -8.39 5.60 16.09
C VAL A 394 -7.40 6.77 16.25
N TRP A 395 -7.79 7.96 15.83
CA TRP A 395 -7.08 9.21 16.08
C TRP A 395 -8.03 10.40 16.01
N MET A 396 -7.83 11.43 16.84
CA MET A 396 -8.63 12.66 16.84
C MET A 396 -7.80 13.90 17.18
N HIS A 397 -8.05 14.99 16.45
CA HIS A 397 -7.63 16.34 16.82
C HIS A 397 -8.39 16.81 18.08
N PRO A 398 -7.80 17.62 18.99
CA PRO A 398 -8.46 18.07 20.22
C PRO A 398 -9.85 18.70 20.03
N ASP A 399 -10.01 19.50 18.98
CA ASP A 399 -11.31 20.11 18.66
C ASP A 399 -12.36 19.06 18.30
N MET A 400 -11.96 18.02 17.57
CA MET A 400 -12.86 16.92 17.19
C MET A 400 -13.20 16.05 18.40
N ALA A 401 -12.23 15.78 19.27
CA ALA A 401 -12.46 15.08 20.52
C ALA A 401 -13.49 15.81 21.41
N THR A 402 -13.39 17.14 21.48
CA THR A 402 -14.37 17.98 22.22
C THR A 402 -15.77 17.86 21.63
N ARG A 403 -15.90 17.81 20.30
CA ARG A 403 -17.20 17.62 19.63
C ARG A 403 -17.79 16.23 19.89
N LEU A 404 -16.95 15.19 19.95
CA LEU A 404 -17.40 13.83 20.23
C LEU A 404 -17.91 13.66 21.67
N LEU A 405 -17.34 14.39 22.63
CA LEU A 405 -17.67 14.29 24.06
C LEU A 405 -18.93 15.07 24.48
N ARG A 406 -19.42 15.98 23.62
CA ARG A 406 -20.74 16.59 23.77
C ARG A 406 -21.81 15.61 23.36
#